data_AF-A0A072NWG0-F1
#
_entry.id   AF-A0A072NWG0-F1
#
_cell.length_a   1.000
_cell.length_b   1.000
_cell.length_c   1.000
_cell.angle_alpha   90.00
_cell.angle_beta   90.00
_cell.angle_gamma   90.00
#
_symmetry.space_group_name_H-M   'P 1'
#
loop_
_entity.id
_entity.type
_entity.pdbx_description
1 polymer ?
#
loop_
_entity_poly.entity_id
_entity_poly.type
_entity_poly.pdbx_seq_one_letter_code
_entity_poly.pdbx_strand_id
1 'polypeptide(L)'
;MARVLRYIEYFLGRLLYNVKGHDSLLFTKQEPFKAIPRNIDVVAPEIGPEGAQMGNEYSMFGGSKFPELTWSLAPQAGSSILAKDEIKEYILICEDPDAPIPNMVSLHGIYYSIPPEKTHVASDDISLDSTVSVKSANHDNGARNKAKWLKGGFRLGKNALGTVYGGARPPVGHGGHRYFYQIVALKEKLDTSRLSPVATKPEILDEIRGKVVGWGFWYGVYENKW
;
A
#
# COMPACT_ATOMS: atom_id res chain seq x y z
N MET A 1 -32.28 -13.71 -1.97
CA MET A 1 -31.19 -13.60 -0.97
C MET A 1 -30.29 -12.38 -1.20
N ALA A 2 -29.74 -12.14 -2.40
CA ALA A 2 -28.81 -11.02 -2.66
C ALA A 2 -29.34 -9.62 -2.28
N ARG A 3 -30.61 -9.32 -2.56
CA ARG A 3 -31.24 -8.05 -2.14
C ARG A 3 -31.30 -7.88 -0.63
N VAL A 4 -31.65 -8.94 0.11
CA VAL A 4 -31.73 -8.91 1.58
C VAL A 4 -30.36 -8.67 2.20
N LEU A 5 -29.32 -9.34 1.69
CA LEU A 5 -27.94 -9.14 2.14
C LEU A 5 -27.49 -7.69 1.90
N ARG A 6 -27.85 -7.09 0.75
CA ARG A 6 -27.53 -5.69 0.48
C ARG A 6 -28.20 -4.76 1.48
N TYR A 7 -29.48 -4.96 1.80
CA TYR A 7 -30.17 -4.16 2.84
C TYR A 7 -29.50 -4.29 4.21
N ILE A 8 -29.07 -5.49 4.59
CA ILE A 8 -28.32 -5.72 5.84
C ILE A 8 -26.99 -4.95 5.80
N GLU A 9 -26.23 -5.06 4.72
CA GLU A 9 -24.97 -4.33 4.53
C GLU A 9 -25.18 -2.82 4.62
N TYR A 10 -26.24 -2.28 4.03
CA TYR A 10 -26.57 -0.85 4.10
C TYR A 10 -26.95 -0.41 5.50
N PHE A 11 -27.79 -1.19 6.18
CA PHE A 11 -28.14 -0.90 7.57
C PHE A 11 -26.89 -0.86 8.46
N LEU A 12 -26.00 -1.85 8.33
CA LEU A 12 -24.73 -1.88 9.05
C LEU A 12 -23.80 -0.73 8.64
N GLY A 13 -23.72 -0.39 7.36
CA GLY A 13 -22.95 0.76 6.86
C GLY A 13 -23.46 2.08 7.43
N ARG A 14 -24.78 2.28 7.57
CA ARG A 14 -25.34 3.46 8.22
C ARG A 14 -25.13 3.45 9.73
N LEU A 15 -25.27 2.30 10.38
CA LEU A 15 -25.06 2.14 11.81
C LEU A 15 -23.61 2.45 12.22
N LEU A 16 -22.65 2.00 11.41
CA LEU A 16 -21.22 2.14 11.67
C LEU A 16 -20.61 3.39 11.01
N TYR A 17 -21.39 4.26 10.36
CA TYR A 17 -20.91 5.42 9.57
C TYR A 17 -19.83 6.29 10.22
N ASN A 18 -19.83 6.40 11.55
CA ASN A 18 -18.87 7.18 12.33
C ASN A 18 -17.63 6.39 12.78
N VAL A 19 -17.59 5.07 12.55
CA VAL A 19 -16.44 4.21 12.78
C VAL A 19 -15.56 4.28 11.53
N LYS A 20 -14.73 5.32 11.48
CA LYS A 20 -13.77 5.62 10.41
C LYS A 20 -12.72 6.60 10.94
N GLY A 21 -11.76 7.01 10.11
CA GLY A 21 -10.77 8.01 10.50
C GLY A 21 -9.71 7.47 11.45
N HIS A 22 -9.30 6.22 11.28
CA HIS A 22 -8.22 5.59 12.05
C HIS A 22 -6.81 6.02 11.59
N ASP A 23 -6.67 7.27 11.16
CA ASP A 23 -5.45 7.84 10.55
C ASP A 23 -4.19 7.63 11.40
N SER A 24 -4.33 7.69 12.73
CA SER A 24 -3.21 7.47 13.67
C SER A 24 -2.59 6.07 13.58
N LEU A 25 -3.29 5.12 12.94
CA LEU A 25 -2.84 3.74 12.76
C LEU A 25 -2.23 3.47 11.38
N LEU A 26 -2.22 4.47 10.49
CA LEU A 26 -1.52 4.38 9.21
C LEU A 26 -0.03 4.04 9.44
N PHE A 27 0.56 3.34 8.48
CA PHE A 27 1.94 2.91 8.53
C PHE A 27 2.90 4.09 8.73
N THR A 28 2.70 5.17 7.99
CA THR A 28 3.52 6.41 8.08
C THR A 28 3.26 7.25 9.34
N LYS A 29 2.31 6.86 10.20
CA LYS A 29 2.09 7.49 11.52
C LYS A 29 2.76 6.73 12.67
N GLN A 30 3.41 5.61 12.37
CA GLN A 30 4.13 4.82 13.35
C GLN A 30 5.47 5.46 13.74
N GLU A 31 6.08 4.93 14.81
CA GLU A 31 7.28 5.49 15.43
C GLU A 31 8.46 5.77 14.46
N PRO A 32 8.81 4.90 13.49
CA PRO A 32 9.94 5.14 12.57
C PRO A 32 9.84 6.42 11.72
N PHE A 33 8.65 7.02 11.63
CA PHE A 33 8.38 8.19 10.79
C PHE A 33 8.32 9.51 11.57
N LYS A 34 8.25 9.48 12.91
CA LYS A 34 7.97 10.67 13.74
C LYS A 34 8.96 11.82 13.54
N ALA A 35 10.23 11.51 13.30
CA ALA A 35 11.29 12.49 13.10
C ALA A 35 11.57 12.81 11.62
N ILE A 36 10.91 12.11 10.69
CA ILE A 36 11.15 12.23 9.25
C ILE A 36 10.03 13.07 8.62
N PRO A 37 10.33 14.17 7.91
CA PRO A 37 9.30 14.95 7.26
C PRO A 37 8.72 14.21 6.04
N ARG A 38 7.48 14.57 5.66
CA ARG A 38 6.88 14.13 4.38
C ARG A 38 7.62 14.84 3.24
N ASN A 39 8.61 14.18 2.64
CA ASN A 39 9.53 14.75 1.65
C ASN A 39 9.48 13.99 0.31
N ILE A 40 8.46 13.18 0.10
CA ILE A 40 8.16 12.54 -1.19
C ILE A 40 6.78 13.03 -1.64
N ASP A 41 6.71 13.55 -2.85
CA ASP A 41 5.46 13.81 -3.53
C ASP A 41 5.04 12.56 -4.28
N VAL A 42 3.79 12.15 -4.10
CA VAL A 42 3.21 10.95 -4.73
C VAL A 42 1.95 11.40 -5.45
N VAL A 43 1.82 11.02 -6.71
CA VAL A 43 0.70 11.40 -7.57
C VAL A 43 0.12 10.18 -8.26
N ALA A 44 -1.18 10.23 -8.54
CA ALA A 44 -1.88 9.26 -9.37
C ALA A 44 -2.42 9.94 -10.64
N PRO A 45 -1.60 10.07 -11.71
CA PRO A 45 -1.93 10.90 -12.87
C PRO A 45 -3.25 10.51 -13.56
N GLU A 46 -3.57 9.22 -13.58
CA GLU A 46 -4.78 8.71 -14.21
C GLU A 46 -6.08 8.95 -13.40
N ILE A 47 -5.96 9.27 -12.10
CA ILE A 47 -7.12 9.52 -11.23
C ILE A 47 -7.27 11.02 -10.94
N GLY A 48 -6.16 11.70 -10.65
CA GLY A 48 -6.13 13.13 -10.37
C GLY A 48 -5.47 13.48 -9.02
N PRO A 49 -5.76 14.68 -8.48
CA PRO A 49 -5.10 15.17 -7.27
C PRO A 49 -5.43 14.31 -6.04
N GLU A 50 -4.67 14.51 -4.96
CA GLU A 50 -4.96 13.89 -3.66
C GLU A 50 -6.42 14.19 -3.24
N GLY A 51 -7.15 13.15 -2.84
CA GLY A 51 -8.57 13.22 -2.51
C GLY A 51 -9.53 13.05 -3.71
N ALA A 52 -9.02 12.81 -4.92
CA ALA A 52 -9.86 12.57 -6.09
C ALA A 52 -10.73 11.31 -5.94
N GLN A 53 -11.89 11.34 -6.58
CA GLN A 53 -12.82 10.21 -6.62
C GLN A 53 -12.27 9.11 -7.54
N MET A 54 -12.14 7.90 -7.00
CA MET A 54 -11.71 6.73 -7.75
C MET A 54 -12.90 6.13 -8.52
N GLY A 55 -12.64 5.71 -9.76
CA GLY A 55 -13.59 4.97 -10.59
C GLY A 55 -13.86 3.54 -10.11
N ASN A 56 -14.91 2.92 -10.64
CA ASN A 56 -15.34 1.56 -10.26
C ASN A 56 -14.30 0.48 -10.62
N GLU A 57 -13.49 0.72 -11.65
CA GLU A 57 -12.39 -0.13 -12.09
C GLU A 57 -11.33 -0.37 -11.00
N TYR A 58 -11.15 0.59 -10.08
CA TYR A 58 -10.24 0.49 -8.92
C TYR A 58 -10.87 -0.20 -7.71
N SER A 59 -12.15 -0.57 -7.79
CA SER A 59 -12.89 -1.22 -6.72
C SER A 59 -12.97 -2.74 -6.91
N MET A 60 -13.29 -3.47 -5.84
CA MET A 60 -13.62 -4.90 -5.91
C MET A 60 -14.98 -5.17 -6.58
N PHE A 61 -15.78 -4.14 -6.86
CA PHE A 61 -16.98 -4.27 -7.68
C PHE A 61 -16.67 -4.21 -9.19
N GLY A 62 -15.50 -3.66 -9.54
CA GLY A 62 -14.96 -3.65 -10.89
C GLY A 62 -13.78 -4.62 -11.00
N GLY A 63 -12.65 -4.13 -11.52
CA GLY A 63 -11.48 -4.96 -11.84
C GLY A 63 -10.43 -5.04 -10.73
N SER A 64 -10.58 -4.29 -9.63
CA SER A 64 -9.48 -4.04 -8.68
C SER A 64 -8.18 -3.61 -9.36
N LYS A 65 -8.28 -2.77 -10.40
CA LYS A 65 -7.13 -2.17 -11.06
C LYS A 65 -6.29 -1.44 -10.01
N PHE A 66 -4.98 -1.64 -10.02
CA PHE A 66 -4.09 -0.86 -9.16
C PHE A 66 -3.85 0.51 -9.81
N PRO A 67 -4.00 1.64 -9.08
CA PRO A 67 -3.72 2.96 -9.63
C PRO A 67 -2.30 3.12 -10.13
N GLU A 68 -2.12 3.76 -11.28
CA GLU A 68 -0.80 4.24 -11.67
C GLU A 68 -0.31 5.28 -10.66
N LEU A 69 0.87 5.07 -10.10
CA LEU A 69 1.51 5.95 -9.13
C LEU A 69 2.88 6.37 -9.63
N THR A 70 3.17 7.66 -9.52
CA THR A 70 4.51 8.23 -9.71
C THR A 70 4.91 8.97 -8.45
N TRP A 71 6.20 8.95 -8.11
CA TRP A 71 6.70 9.73 -6.99
C TRP A 71 8.02 10.41 -7.29
N SER A 72 8.23 11.55 -6.64
CA SER A 72 9.44 12.35 -6.76
C SER A 72 9.84 12.92 -5.41
N LEU A 73 11.12 13.27 -5.27
CA LEU A 73 11.62 13.89 -4.06
C LEU A 73 11.14 15.34 -4.01
N ALA A 74 10.40 15.67 -2.96
CA ALA A 74 9.88 17.00 -2.75
C ALA A 74 10.72 17.72 -1.69
N PRO A 75 11.38 18.85 -2.02
CA PRO A 75 12.04 19.63 -1.01
C PRO A 75 10.98 20.19 -0.04
N GLN A 76 11.09 19.83 1.24
CA GLN A 76 10.45 20.59 2.29
C GLN A 76 11.19 21.92 2.44
N ALA A 77 10.46 23.03 2.57
CA ALA A 77 11.05 24.33 2.83
C ALA A 77 11.92 24.24 4.12
N GLY A 78 13.23 24.44 3.98
CA GLY A 78 14.17 24.42 5.10
C GLY A 78 14.74 23.05 5.50
N SER A 79 14.46 21.97 4.76
CA SER A 79 15.12 20.67 4.98
C SER A 79 16.25 20.45 3.96
N SER A 80 17.30 19.73 4.35
CA SER A 80 18.26 19.18 3.38
C SER A 80 17.49 18.34 2.35
N ILE A 81 17.79 18.55 1.07
CA ILE A 81 17.24 17.76 -0.03
C ILE A 81 17.66 16.31 0.20
N LEU A 82 16.70 15.40 0.36
CA LEU A 82 16.98 13.98 0.34
C LEU A 82 17.71 13.67 -0.97
N ALA A 83 18.97 13.25 -0.89
CA ALA A 83 19.75 12.97 -2.08
C ALA A 83 19.33 11.60 -2.63
N LYS A 84 19.12 11.50 -3.95
CA LYS A 84 18.62 10.25 -4.58
C LYS A 84 19.54 9.06 -4.31
N ASP A 85 20.83 9.31 -4.23
CA ASP A 85 21.91 8.37 -3.94
C ASP A 85 21.92 7.86 -2.50
N GLU A 86 21.25 8.53 -1.56
CA GLU A 86 21.01 8.00 -0.22
C GLU A 86 19.97 6.88 -0.25
N ILE A 87 19.06 6.87 -1.22
CA ILE A 87 17.97 5.90 -1.28
C ILE A 87 18.47 4.58 -1.88
N LYS A 88 18.28 3.48 -1.15
CA LYS A 88 18.69 2.13 -1.57
C LYS A 88 17.52 1.21 -1.88
N GLU A 89 16.31 1.57 -1.43
CA GLU A 89 15.10 0.78 -1.60
C GLU A 89 13.85 1.64 -1.29
N TYR A 90 12.73 1.33 -1.93
CA TYR A 90 11.41 1.84 -1.56
C TYR A 90 10.49 0.73 -1.04
N ILE A 91 9.46 1.16 -0.30
CA ILE A 91 8.29 0.36 0.08
C ILE A 91 7.04 1.12 -0.37
N LEU A 92 6.03 0.39 -0.87
CA LEU A 92 4.70 0.90 -1.22
C LEU A 92 3.63 0.17 -0.40
N ILE A 93 2.78 0.92 0.29
CA ILE A 93 1.75 0.39 1.20
C ILE A 93 0.39 1.03 0.88
N CYS A 94 -0.66 0.21 0.80
CA CYS A 94 -2.02 0.63 0.50
C CYS A 94 -2.93 0.37 1.69
N GLU A 95 -3.43 1.42 2.35
CA GLU A 95 -4.26 1.30 3.57
C GLU A 95 -5.57 2.07 3.49
N ASP A 96 -6.62 1.51 4.09
CA ASP A 96 -7.93 2.14 4.30
C ASP A 96 -8.15 2.36 5.81
N PRO A 97 -8.00 3.61 6.33
CA PRO A 97 -8.26 3.94 7.72
C PRO A 97 -9.75 4.15 8.03
N ASP A 98 -10.63 4.05 7.03
CA ASP A 98 -12.06 4.31 7.14
C ASP A 98 -12.88 3.01 7.18
N ALA A 99 -12.22 1.85 7.16
CA ALA A 99 -12.85 0.55 7.41
C ALA A 99 -13.59 0.55 8.77
N PRO A 100 -14.85 0.08 8.84
CA PRO A 100 -15.68 0.17 10.05
C PRO A 100 -15.35 -0.89 11.11
N ILE A 101 -14.08 -0.99 11.46
CA ILE A 101 -13.58 -1.89 12.50
C ILE A 101 -12.76 -1.03 13.46
N PRO A 102 -13.22 -0.86 14.72
CA PRO A 102 -12.54 -0.01 15.68
C PRO A 102 -11.06 -0.35 15.84
N ASN A 103 -10.22 0.69 15.85
CA ASN A 103 -8.77 0.59 16.04
C ASN A 103 -8.07 -0.27 14.98
N MET A 104 -8.54 -0.21 13.73
CA MET A 104 -7.95 -0.96 12.62
C MET A 104 -7.76 -0.07 11.38
N VAL A 105 -6.70 -0.35 10.64
CA VAL A 105 -6.54 0.06 9.23
C VAL A 105 -6.56 -1.18 8.37
N SER A 106 -7.36 -1.20 7.31
CA SER A 106 -7.39 -2.32 6.37
C SER A 106 -6.19 -2.22 5.43
N LEU A 107 -5.38 -3.28 5.35
CA LEU A 107 -4.22 -3.33 4.47
C LEU A 107 -4.63 -3.97 3.14
N HIS A 108 -4.65 -3.18 2.07
CA HIS A 108 -5.04 -3.59 0.72
C HIS A 108 -3.86 -4.12 -0.12
N GLY A 109 -2.64 -3.70 0.21
CA GLY A 109 -1.41 -4.12 -0.46
C GLY A 109 -0.18 -3.63 0.28
N ILE A 110 0.91 -4.40 0.21
CA ILE A 110 2.22 -4.01 0.73
C ILE A 110 3.29 -4.64 -0.18
N TYR A 111 4.19 -3.80 -0.66
CA TYR A 111 5.21 -4.16 -1.63
C TYR A 111 6.54 -3.60 -1.17
N TYR A 112 7.56 -4.44 -1.16
CA TYR A 112 8.86 -4.12 -0.59
C TYR A 112 9.98 -4.62 -1.49
N SER A 113 11.19 -4.14 -1.24
CA SER A 113 12.30 -4.35 -2.17
C SER A 113 12.07 -3.73 -3.55
N ILE A 114 11.40 -2.57 -3.58
CA ILE A 114 11.29 -1.74 -4.78
C ILE A 114 12.65 -1.08 -5.02
N PRO A 115 13.27 -1.25 -6.21
CA PRO A 115 14.57 -0.66 -6.49
C PRO A 115 14.57 0.88 -6.42
N PRO A 116 15.67 1.53 -6.01
CA PRO A 116 15.74 2.99 -5.82
C PRO A 116 15.60 3.81 -7.12
N GLU A 117 15.83 3.18 -8.27
CA GLU A 117 15.57 3.76 -9.59
C GLU A 117 14.08 3.74 -9.97
N LYS A 118 13.28 2.86 -9.35
CA LYS A 118 11.85 2.76 -9.62
C LYS A 118 11.12 3.89 -8.90
N THR A 119 10.51 4.77 -9.70
CA THR A 119 9.76 5.95 -9.24
C THR A 119 8.35 6.01 -9.83
N HIS A 120 7.93 4.88 -10.41
CA HIS A 120 6.66 4.67 -11.08
C HIS A 120 6.23 3.21 -10.90
N VAL A 121 4.93 2.98 -10.67
CA VAL A 121 4.29 1.66 -10.61
C VAL A 121 2.94 1.75 -11.28
N ALA A 122 2.63 0.80 -12.15
CA ALA A 122 1.33 0.63 -12.80
C ALA A 122 0.70 -0.73 -12.48
N SER A 123 -0.53 -0.95 -12.92
CA SER A 123 -1.27 -2.17 -12.61
C SER A 123 -0.59 -3.47 -13.05
N ASP A 124 0.15 -3.45 -14.18
CA ASP A 124 0.85 -4.64 -14.68
C ASP A 124 2.04 -5.05 -13.79
N ASP A 125 2.66 -4.08 -13.10
CA ASP A 125 3.72 -4.34 -12.13
C ASP A 125 3.19 -5.13 -10.93
N ILE A 126 1.90 -4.96 -10.58
CA ILE A 126 1.21 -5.57 -9.43
C ILE A 126 0.55 -6.89 -9.83
N SER A 127 1.29 -7.71 -10.59
CA SER A 127 0.90 -9.07 -10.92
C SER A 127 2.04 -10.04 -10.59
N LEU A 128 1.70 -11.27 -10.17
CA LEU A 128 2.72 -12.27 -9.83
C LEU A 128 3.61 -12.56 -11.03
N ASP A 129 4.92 -12.56 -10.79
CA ASP A 129 5.89 -13.01 -11.77
C ASP A 129 5.98 -14.54 -11.73
N SER A 130 5.35 -15.18 -12.70
CA SER A 130 5.37 -16.64 -12.85
C SER A 130 6.74 -17.18 -13.27
N THR A 131 7.65 -16.34 -13.80
CA THR A 131 8.97 -16.77 -14.29
C THR A 131 10.00 -16.96 -13.18
N VAL A 132 9.87 -16.19 -12.09
CA VAL A 132 10.79 -16.26 -10.93
C VAL A 132 10.54 -17.50 -10.09
N SER A 133 9.28 -17.93 -9.97
CA SER A 133 8.90 -19.17 -9.27
C SER A 133 9.47 -20.44 -9.91
N VAL A 134 9.86 -20.40 -11.19
CA VAL A 134 10.39 -21.56 -11.92
C VAL A 134 11.93 -21.63 -11.84
N LYS A 135 12.63 -20.49 -11.78
CA LYS A 135 14.11 -20.45 -11.80
C LYS A 135 14.76 -20.83 -10.47
N SER A 136 14.04 -20.74 -9.36
CA SER A 136 14.58 -20.98 -8.02
C SER A 136 14.52 -22.45 -7.57
N ALA A 137 14.02 -23.37 -8.41
CA ALA A 137 13.92 -24.79 -8.11
C ALA A 137 15.25 -25.57 -8.17
N ASN A 138 16.30 -25.05 -8.83
CA ASN A 138 17.46 -25.87 -9.19
C ASN A 138 18.83 -25.47 -8.62
N HIS A 139 19.01 -24.39 -7.86
CA HIS A 139 20.36 -24.07 -7.37
C HIS A 139 20.45 -23.08 -6.19
N ASP A 140 19.58 -23.13 -5.17
CA ASP A 140 19.84 -22.37 -3.93
C ASP A 140 19.10 -23.01 -2.74
N ASN A 141 19.82 -23.21 -1.63
CA ASN A 141 19.30 -23.78 -0.39
C ASN A 141 18.14 -22.95 0.19
N GLY A 142 16.91 -23.37 -0.11
CA GLY A 142 15.74 -23.35 0.77
C GLY A 142 14.99 -22.03 1.03
N ALA A 143 15.65 -20.87 1.08
CA ALA A 143 15.02 -19.63 1.57
C ALA A 143 14.49 -18.68 0.47
N ARG A 144 15.19 -18.59 -0.67
CA ARG A 144 14.77 -17.74 -1.82
C ARG A 144 13.51 -18.25 -2.52
N ASN A 145 13.20 -19.53 -2.37
CA ASN A 145 12.24 -20.26 -3.20
C ASN A 145 10.76 -20.06 -2.82
N LYS A 146 10.45 -19.27 -1.77
CA LYS A 146 9.07 -19.03 -1.32
C LYS A 146 8.62 -17.58 -1.41
N ALA A 147 9.54 -16.64 -1.65
CA ALA A 147 9.18 -15.23 -1.76
C ALA A 147 8.33 -15.02 -3.02
N LYS A 148 7.25 -14.26 -2.91
CA LYS A 148 6.40 -13.94 -4.06
C LYS A 148 6.90 -12.66 -4.71
N TRP A 149 7.41 -12.79 -5.92
CA TRP A 149 7.86 -11.66 -6.73
C TRP A 149 6.74 -11.21 -7.67
N LEU A 150 6.71 -9.90 -7.90
CA LEU A 150 5.80 -9.25 -8.82
C LEU A 150 6.56 -8.84 -10.08
N LYS A 151 5.86 -8.72 -11.21
CA LYS A 151 6.45 -8.34 -12.51
C LYS A 151 7.21 -7.02 -12.46
N GLY A 152 6.83 -6.14 -11.51
CA GLY A 152 7.52 -4.88 -11.29
C GLY A 152 8.92 -4.99 -10.69
N GLY A 153 9.41 -6.20 -10.38
CA GLY A 153 10.76 -6.45 -9.86
C GLY A 153 10.90 -6.30 -8.34
N PHE A 154 9.80 -6.48 -7.61
CA PHE A 154 9.76 -6.33 -6.14
C PHE A 154 8.89 -7.41 -5.49
N ARG A 155 8.91 -7.48 -4.17
CA ARG A 155 8.27 -8.55 -3.39
C ARG A 155 6.90 -8.14 -2.88
N LEU A 156 5.98 -9.11 -2.86
CA LEU A 156 4.67 -9.01 -2.25
C LEU A 156 4.76 -9.34 -0.76
N GLY A 157 4.19 -8.47 0.08
CA GLY A 157 3.93 -8.76 1.49
C GLY A 157 2.47 -9.18 1.74
N LYS A 158 2.17 -9.58 2.98
CA LYS A 158 0.87 -10.13 3.38
C LYS A 158 -0.11 -8.99 3.65
N ASN A 159 -1.17 -8.91 2.85
CA ASN A 159 -2.29 -8.00 3.04
C ASN A 159 -3.46 -8.69 3.79
N ALA A 160 -4.52 -7.93 4.11
CA ALA A 160 -5.66 -8.44 4.87
C ALA A 160 -6.48 -9.50 4.11
N LEU A 161 -6.49 -9.45 2.77
CA LEU A 161 -7.28 -10.35 1.91
C LEU A 161 -6.53 -11.60 1.46
N GLY A 162 -5.22 -11.69 1.70
CA GLY A 162 -4.37 -12.78 1.18
C GLY A 162 -4.19 -12.75 -0.35
N THR A 163 -4.50 -11.64 -1.01
CA THR A 163 -4.35 -11.44 -2.46
C THR A 163 -3.10 -10.61 -2.78
N VAL A 164 -2.83 -10.38 -4.08
CA VAL A 164 -1.74 -9.45 -4.51
C VAL A 164 -2.11 -8.00 -4.21
N TYR A 165 -3.36 -7.64 -4.47
CA TYR A 165 -3.96 -6.34 -4.21
C TYR A 165 -5.47 -6.53 -4.01
N GLY A 166 -6.07 -5.71 -3.16
CA GLY A 166 -7.53 -5.60 -3.05
C GLY A 166 -7.96 -4.19 -3.42
N GLY A 167 -8.85 -4.03 -4.39
CA GLY A 167 -9.43 -2.73 -4.71
C GLY A 167 -10.29 -2.16 -3.57
N ALA A 168 -10.82 -0.96 -3.77
CA ALA A 168 -11.77 -0.36 -2.84
C ALA A 168 -13.03 -1.23 -2.65
N ARG A 169 -13.50 -1.41 -1.42
CA ARG A 169 -14.73 -2.17 -1.12
C ARG A 169 -15.45 -1.67 0.13
N PRO A 170 -15.75 -0.37 0.23
CA PRO A 170 -16.47 0.14 1.39
C PRO A 170 -17.88 -0.49 1.44
N PRO A 171 -18.44 -0.73 2.64
CA PRO A 171 -19.82 -1.18 2.77
C PRO A 171 -20.78 -0.17 2.16
N VAL A 172 -21.87 -0.66 1.56
CA VAL A 172 -22.85 0.24 0.95
C VAL A 172 -23.41 1.22 1.99
N GLY A 173 -23.45 2.51 1.67
CA GLY A 173 -23.99 3.55 2.56
C GLY A 173 -23.09 3.98 3.74
N HIS A 174 -21.89 3.39 3.91
CA HIS A 174 -20.93 3.81 4.94
C HIS A 174 -20.25 5.17 4.65
N GLY A 175 -20.42 5.68 3.43
CA GLY A 175 -19.79 6.91 2.95
C GLY A 175 -18.49 6.66 2.19
N GLY A 176 -17.81 7.73 1.81
CA GLY A 176 -16.51 7.65 1.16
C GLY A 176 -15.44 7.13 2.11
N HIS A 177 -14.68 6.13 1.65
CA HIS A 177 -13.44 5.68 2.28
C HIS A 177 -12.26 6.24 1.53
N ARG A 178 -11.19 6.58 2.26
CA ARG A 178 -9.91 7.00 1.72
C ARG A 178 -9.00 5.80 1.58
N TYR A 179 -8.34 5.67 0.44
CA TYR A 179 -7.35 4.63 0.17
C TYR A 179 -6.00 5.29 0.03
N PHE A 180 -5.15 5.16 1.05
CA PHE A 180 -3.82 5.77 1.12
C PHE A 180 -2.78 4.88 0.46
N TYR A 181 -2.06 5.42 -0.50
CA TYR A 181 -0.94 4.82 -1.21
C TYR A 181 0.35 5.52 -0.74
N GLN A 182 1.04 4.88 0.19
CA GLN A 182 2.17 5.42 0.93
C GLN A 182 3.49 4.90 0.35
N ILE A 183 4.40 5.81 -0.01
CA ILE A 183 5.78 5.50 -0.41
C ILE A 183 6.71 5.79 0.75
N VAL A 184 7.65 4.87 1.00
CA VAL A 184 8.70 5.02 2.02
C VAL A 184 10.05 4.79 1.34
N ALA A 185 10.99 5.73 1.53
CA ALA A 185 12.36 5.63 1.06
C ALA A 185 13.28 5.19 2.20
N LEU A 186 14.14 4.21 1.92
CA LEU A 186 15.10 3.66 2.87
C LEU A 186 16.54 3.93 2.44
N LYS A 187 17.41 4.28 3.40
CA LYS A 187 18.87 4.40 3.15
C LYS A 187 19.62 3.09 3.16
N GLU A 188 18.96 2.02 3.58
CA GLU A 188 19.50 0.67 3.64
C GLU A 188 18.42 -0.28 3.15
N LYS A 189 18.83 -1.34 2.46
CA LYS A 189 17.89 -2.38 2.04
C LYS A 189 17.35 -3.12 3.26
N LEU A 190 16.13 -3.64 3.16
CA LEU A 190 15.58 -4.57 4.12
C LEU A 190 16.44 -5.83 4.18
N ASP A 191 16.75 -6.31 5.38
CA ASP A 191 17.33 -7.64 5.56
C ASP A 191 16.24 -8.71 5.35
N THR A 192 16.06 -9.09 4.09
CA THR A 192 15.01 -10.04 3.74
C THR A 192 15.22 -11.46 4.29
N SER A 193 16.39 -11.76 4.88
CA SER A 193 16.62 -13.04 5.56
C SER A 193 15.87 -13.15 6.88
N ARG A 194 15.52 -12.00 7.48
CA ARG A 194 14.76 -11.88 8.74
C ARG A 194 13.25 -11.80 8.52
N LEU A 195 12.81 -11.75 7.27
CA LEU A 195 11.40 -11.60 6.90
C LEU A 195 10.80 -12.93 6.47
N SER A 196 9.53 -13.14 6.79
CA SER A 196 8.73 -14.18 6.15
C SER A 196 8.76 -14.05 4.61
N PRO A 197 8.61 -15.16 3.85
CA PRO A 197 8.63 -15.11 2.38
C PRO A 197 7.59 -14.14 1.78
N VAL A 198 6.47 -13.97 2.46
CA VAL A 198 5.46 -12.93 2.20
C VAL A 198 5.35 -12.12 3.49
N ALA A 199 6.21 -11.11 3.61
CA ALA A 199 6.41 -10.36 4.86
C ALA A 199 5.14 -9.63 5.32
N THR A 200 4.88 -9.63 6.61
CA THR A 200 3.76 -8.94 7.25
C THR A 200 4.09 -7.47 7.52
N LYS A 201 3.05 -6.63 7.67
CA LYS A 201 3.22 -5.22 8.05
C LYS A 201 4.06 -5.03 9.33
N PRO A 202 3.86 -5.80 10.42
CA PRO A 202 4.70 -5.69 11.61
C PRO A 202 6.17 -6.06 11.38
N GLU A 203 6.45 -7.13 10.61
CA GLU A 203 7.85 -7.50 10.28
C GLU A 203 8.54 -6.39 9.50
N ILE A 204 7.86 -5.80 8.50
CA ILE A 204 8.41 -4.68 7.75
C ILE A 204 8.59 -3.44 8.64
N LEU A 205 7.62 -3.15 9.52
CA LEU A 205 7.71 -2.01 10.43
C LEU A 205 8.91 -2.12 11.39
N ASP A 206 9.20 -3.32 11.88
CA ASP A 206 10.37 -3.57 12.72
C ASP A 206 11.68 -3.41 11.93
N GLU A 207 11.73 -3.96 10.71
CA GLU A 207 12.93 -3.97 9.89
C GLU A 207 13.32 -2.58 9.34
N ILE A 208 12.36 -1.65 9.17
CA ILE A 208 12.66 -0.28 8.73
C ILE A 208 13.17 0.66 9.83
N ARG A 209 13.20 0.23 11.09
CA ARG A 209 13.64 1.07 12.21
C ARG A 209 15.06 1.60 11.95
N GLY A 210 15.21 2.92 11.99
CA GLY A 210 16.49 3.60 11.72
C GLY A 210 16.89 3.66 10.24
N LYS A 211 16.11 3.08 9.32
CA LYS A 211 16.39 3.05 7.87
C LYS A 211 15.60 4.08 7.05
N VAL A 212 14.52 4.65 7.60
CA VAL A 212 13.67 5.60 6.88
C VAL A 212 14.39 6.93 6.68
N VAL A 213 14.41 7.43 5.44
CA VAL A 213 14.95 8.75 5.07
C VAL A 213 13.93 9.64 4.38
N GLY A 214 12.81 9.06 3.95
CA GLY A 214 11.72 9.85 3.39
C GLY A 214 10.43 9.07 3.28
N TRP A 215 9.33 9.80 3.18
CA TRP A 215 8.02 9.23 2.94
C TRP A 215 7.07 10.24 2.32
N GLY A 216 6.03 9.71 1.69
CA GLY A 216 4.98 10.44 1.00
C GLY A 216 3.75 9.58 0.83
N PHE A 217 2.63 10.19 0.46
CA PHE A 217 1.46 9.43 0.04
C PHE A 217 0.64 10.21 -0.97
N TRP A 218 -0.20 9.47 -1.68
CA TRP A 218 -1.40 9.97 -2.32
C TRP A 218 -2.58 9.21 -1.73
N TYR A 219 -3.77 9.80 -1.65
CA TYR A 219 -4.97 9.01 -1.39
C TYR A 219 -6.08 9.38 -2.36
N GLY A 220 -6.89 8.37 -2.70
CA GLY A 220 -8.14 8.54 -3.45
C GLY A 220 -9.34 8.19 -2.58
N VAL A 221 -10.52 8.61 -3.00
CA VAL A 221 -11.79 8.35 -2.30
C VAL A 221 -12.66 7.44 -3.15
N TYR A 222 -13.20 6.38 -2.55
CA TYR A 222 -14.24 5.55 -3.17
C TYR A 222 -15.43 5.42 -2.22
N GLU A 223 -16.64 5.46 -2.76
CA GLU A 223 -17.88 5.28 -2.02
C GLU A 223 -18.75 4.23 -2.72
N ASN A 224 -19.25 3.28 -1.96
CA ASN A 224 -20.25 2.33 -2.45
C ASN A 224 -21.65 2.89 -2.16
N LYS A 225 -22.27 3.48 -3.17
CA LYS A 225 -23.62 4.04 -3.08
C LYS A 225 -24.68 2.95 -3.29
N TRP A 226 -25.87 3.19 -2.76
CA TRP A 226 -27.02 2.29 -2.89
C TRP A 226 -27.54 2.24 -4.33
#